data_AF-A0AB73GB60-F1
#
_entry.id   AF-A0AB73GB60-F1
#
_cell.length_a   1.000
_cell.length_b   1.000
_cell.length_c   1.000
_cell.angle_alpha   90.00
_cell.angle_beta   90.00
_cell.angle_gamma   90.00
#
_symmetry.space_group_name_H-M   'P 1'
#
loop_
_entity.id
_entity.type
_entity.pdbx_description
1 polymer ?
#
loop_
_entity_poly.entity_id
_entity_poly.type
_entity_poly.pdbx_seq_one_letter_code
_entity_poly.pdbx_strand_id
1 'polypeptide(L)'
;MNAKQRCKLRRIERRKLEREQLAAESRLEKRMELIMTGCSGRVSKALNGTLTLRDRSSESGSVCLQDVGLFFAGHRKSNQVTAR
;
A
#
# COMPACT_ATOMS: atom_id res chain seq x y z
N MET A 1 36.28 -26.58 11.40
CA MET A 1 34.99 -26.41 10.69
C MET A 1 34.46 -27.79 10.26
N ASN A 2 33.32 -28.24 10.81
CA ASN A 2 32.75 -29.57 10.58
C ASN A 2 32.15 -29.69 9.16
N ALA A 3 32.13 -30.89 8.57
CA ALA A 3 31.51 -31.17 7.27
C ALA A 3 30.05 -30.68 7.17
N LYS A 4 29.26 -30.81 8.24
CA LYS A 4 27.87 -30.31 8.30
C LYS A 4 27.81 -28.78 8.19
N GLN A 5 28.75 -28.07 8.81
CA GLN A 5 28.86 -26.61 8.76
C GLN A 5 29.24 -26.15 7.35
N ARG A 6 30.18 -26.83 6.68
CA ARG A 6 30.55 -26.54 5.29
C ARG A 6 29.36 -26.71 4.33
N CYS A 7 28.60 -27.79 4.48
CA CYS A 7 27.41 -28.02 3.66
C CYS A 7 26.32 -26.97 3.91
N LYS A 8 26.14 -26.54 5.18
CA LYS A 8 25.22 -25.45 5.54
C LYS A 8 25.64 -24.12 4.91
N LEU A 9 26.91 -23.76 4.95
CA LEU A 9 27.43 -22.52 4.35
C LEU A 9 27.19 -22.48 2.84
N ARG A 10 27.52 -23.56 2.12
CA ARG A 10 27.25 -23.66 0.66
C ARG A 10 25.77 -23.45 0.31
N ARG A 11 24.86 -23.98 1.13
CA ARG A 11 23.40 -23.77 0.93
C ARG A 11 22.99 -22.31 1.17
N ILE A 12 23.58 -21.65 2.16
CA ILE A 12 23.31 -20.25 2.47
C ILE A 12 23.83 -19.36 1.35
N GLU A 13 25.06 -19.58 0.88
CA GLU A 13 25.66 -18.83 -0.23
C GLU A 13 24.82 -18.94 -1.50
N ARG A 14 24.38 -20.15 -1.86
CA ARG A 14 23.49 -20.34 -3.02
C ARG A 14 22.19 -19.56 -2.88
N ARG A 15 21.51 -19.65 -1.74
CA ARG A 15 20.26 -18.89 -1.49
C ARG A 15 20.49 -17.39 -1.47
N LYS A 16 21.66 -16.94 -1.01
CA LYS A 16 22.01 -15.52 -1.00
C LYS A 16 22.16 -15.02 -2.45
N LEU A 17 22.85 -15.78 -3.29
CA LEU A 17 23.02 -15.46 -4.71
C LEU A 17 21.68 -15.44 -5.46
N GLU A 18 20.80 -16.43 -5.24
CA GLU A 18 19.44 -16.46 -5.78
C GLU A 18 18.64 -15.20 -5.36
N ARG A 19 18.71 -14.79 -4.09
CA ARG A 19 18.04 -13.58 -3.60
C ARG A 19 18.61 -12.29 -4.20
N GLU A 20 19.93 -12.22 -4.38
CA GLU A 20 20.59 -11.08 -4.99
C GLU A 20 20.20 -10.93 -6.45
N GLN A 21 20.08 -12.04 -7.19
CA GLN A 21 19.58 -12.05 -8.56
C GLN A 21 18.13 -11.56 -8.64
N LEU A 22 17.22 -12.13 -7.85
CA LEU A 22 15.82 -11.70 -7.82
C LEU A 22 15.67 -10.22 -7.40
N ALA A 23 16.50 -9.75 -6.47
CA ALA A 23 16.51 -8.34 -6.08
C ALA A 23 17.02 -7.42 -7.20
N ALA A 24 18.00 -7.87 -7.99
CA ALA A 24 18.48 -7.13 -9.15
C ALA A 24 17.43 -7.07 -10.27
N GLU A 25 16.77 -8.18 -10.56
CA GLU A 25 15.67 -8.28 -11.53
C GLU A 25 14.51 -7.37 -11.13
N SER A 26 14.02 -7.44 -9.88
CA SER A 26 12.94 -6.57 -9.39
C SER A 26 13.30 -5.08 -9.44
N ARG A 27 14.58 -4.72 -9.25
CA ARG A 27 15.04 -3.33 -9.41
C ARG A 27 15.01 -2.88 -10.86
N LEU A 28 15.36 -3.77 -11.78
CA LEU A 28 15.34 -3.49 -13.21
C LEU A 28 13.89 -3.35 -13.71
N GLU A 29 13.00 -4.25 -13.32
CA GLU A 29 11.56 -4.18 -13.62
C GLU A 29 10.96 -2.84 -13.20
N LYS A 30 11.17 -2.42 -11.95
CA LYS A 30 10.69 -1.12 -11.45
C LYS A 30 11.24 0.06 -12.24
N ARG A 31 12.49 -0.01 -12.70
CA ARG A 31 13.08 1.05 -13.56
C ARG A 31 12.43 1.06 -14.94
N MET A 32 12.21 -0.11 -15.53
CA MET A 32 11.53 -0.23 -16.82
C MET A 32 10.10 0.28 -16.74
N GLU A 33 9.34 -0.10 -15.70
CA GLU A 33 8.02 0.46 -15.42
C GLU A 33 8.06 1.99 -15.34
N LEU A 34 8.97 2.56 -14.55
CA LEU A 34 9.10 4.02 -14.45
C LEU A 34 9.37 4.69 -15.81
N ILE A 35 10.22 4.09 -16.65
CA ILE A 35 10.52 4.61 -17.99
C ILE A 35 9.30 4.50 -18.90
N MET A 36 8.67 3.32 -18.95
CA MET A 36 7.54 3.04 -19.85
C MET A 36 6.28 3.81 -19.48
N THR A 37 6.01 3.99 -18.19
CA THR A 37 4.83 4.73 -17.74
C THR A 37 4.99 6.24 -17.93
N GLY A 38 6.23 6.73 -18.14
CA GLY A 38 6.55 8.16 -18.29
C GLY A 38 6.23 9.02 -17.06
N CYS A 39 5.64 8.42 -16.02
CA CYS A 39 5.17 9.07 -14.80
C CYS A 39 5.95 8.50 -13.63
N SER A 40 6.57 9.39 -12.84
CA SER A 40 7.14 9.00 -11.56
C SER A 40 6.08 8.36 -10.69
N GLY A 41 6.42 7.28 -9.97
CA GLY A 41 5.51 6.67 -9.00
C GLY A 41 4.97 7.65 -7.94
N ARG A 42 5.65 8.79 -7.72
CA ARG A 42 5.14 9.89 -6.89
C ARG A 42 4.01 10.67 -7.57
N VAL A 43 4.10 10.91 -8.87
CA VAL A 43 3.05 11.57 -9.67
C VAL A 43 1.84 10.65 -9.79
N SER A 44 2.04 9.36 -10.10
CA SER A 44 0.95 8.37 -10.12
C SER A 44 0.28 8.26 -8.74
N LYS A 45 1.04 8.25 -7.64
CA LYS A 45 0.46 8.31 -6.28
C LYS A 45 -0.15 9.67 -5.92
N ALA A 46 0.26 10.78 -6.51
CA ALA A 46 -0.38 12.07 -6.26
C ALA A 46 -1.70 12.17 -7.03
N LEU A 47 -1.75 11.64 -8.26
CA LEU A 47 -2.94 11.60 -9.09
C LEU A 47 -3.95 10.54 -8.62
N ASN A 48 -3.46 9.36 -8.24
CA ASN A 48 -4.30 8.20 -7.90
C ASN A 48 -4.35 7.92 -6.38
N GLY A 49 -3.44 8.46 -5.59
CA GLY A 49 -3.23 8.09 -4.18
C GLY A 49 -3.85 9.04 -3.16
N THR A 50 -4.81 9.87 -3.56
CA THR A 50 -5.73 10.57 -2.65
C THR A 50 -7.01 9.77 -2.38
N LEU A 51 -6.97 8.44 -2.46
CA LEU A 51 -8.01 7.54 -1.95
C LEU A 51 -7.53 6.84 -0.67
N THR A 52 -7.04 7.63 0.28
CA THR A 52 -6.65 7.12 1.60
C THR A 52 -7.92 6.85 2.42
N LEU A 53 -8.36 5.58 2.45
CA LEU A 53 -9.34 4.95 3.36
C LEU A 53 -10.74 5.59 3.53
N ARG A 54 -10.97 6.78 3.00
CA ARG A 54 -12.26 7.41 2.82
C ARG A 54 -12.43 7.69 1.33
N ASP A 55 -12.46 6.63 0.54
CA ASP A 55 -13.30 6.67 -0.65
C ASP A 55 -14.77 6.62 -0.16
N ARG A 56 -15.17 7.64 0.60
CA ARG A 56 -16.56 8.02 0.67
C ARG A 56 -16.73 8.66 -0.69
N SER A 57 -17.37 7.94 -1.59
CA SER A 57 -18.01 8.53 -2.76
C SER A 57 -18.52 9.91 -2.35
N SER A 58 -17.82 10.96 -2.76
CA SER A 58 -18.24 12.35 -2.62
C SER A 58 -19.35 12.65 -3.63
N GLU A 59 -20.13 11.63 -3.97
CA GLU A 59 -21.39 11.71 -4.66
C GLU A 59 -22.48 11.72 -3.60
N SER A 60 -22.72 12.92 -3.08
CA SER A 60 -24.00 13.44 -2.63
C SER A 60 -23.78 14.29 -1.38
N GLY A 61 -24.21 15.55 -1.43
CA GLY A 61 -24.22 16.48 -0.28
C GLY A 61 -25.12 16.05 0.89
N SER A 62 -25.53 14.78 0.94
CA SER A 62 -26.40 14.18 1.94
C SER A 62 -25.69 13.88 3.27
N VAL A 63 -24.35 13.91 3.32
CA VAL A 63 -23.59 13.71 4.57
C VAL A 63 -23.81 14.85 5.58
N CYS A 64 -24.31 16.01 5.13
CA CYS A 64 -24.70 17.12 5.99
C CYS A 64 -26.03 16.87 6.74
N LEU A 65 -26.78 15.83 6.37
CA LEU A 65 -28.03 15.47 7.04
C LEU A 65 -27.73 14.65 8.30
N GLN A 66 -28.33 15.06 9.40
CA GLN A 66 -28.09 14.50 10.73
C GLN A 66 -28.40 12.99 10.80
N ASP A 67 -29.49 12.56 10.16
CA ASP A 67 -29.91 11.15 10.13
C ASP A 67 -28.92 10.25 9.40
N VAL A 68 -28.33 10.75 8.30
CA VAL A 68 -27.30 10.04 7.53
C VAL A 68 -26.03 9.93 8.37
N GLY A 69 -25.65 11.01 9.06
CA GLY A 69 -24.52 11.01 10.00
C GLY A 69 -24.69 9.98 11.13
N LEU A 70 -25.89 9.87 11.70
CA LEU A 70 -26.22 8.89 12.75
C LEU A 70 -26.19 7.45 12.24
N PHE A 71 -26.70 7.18 11.04
CA PHE A 71 -26.65 5.86 10.42
C PHE A 71 -25.20 5.38 10.24
N PHE A 72 -24.32 6.24 9.73
CA PHE A 72 -22.89 5.93 9.60
C PHE A 72 -22.15 5.81 10.94
N ALA A 73 -22.63 6.48 12.00
CA ALA A 73 -21.98 6.44 13.31
C ALA A 73 -22.16 5.11 14.06
N GLY A 74 -23.02 4.21 13.56
CA GLY A 74 -23.17 2.84 14.06
C GLY A 74 -23.62 2.78 15.52
N HIS A 75 -24.92 2.99 15.77
CA HIS A 75 -25.61 2.86 17.07
C HIS A 75 -24.94 3.53 18.29
N ARG A 76 -24.02 4.48 18.09
CA ARG A 76 -23.44 5.27 19.18
C ARG A 76 -24.52 6.23 19.68
N LYS A 77 -24.94 6.07 20.95
CA LYS A 77 -25.81 7.05 21.62
C LYS A 77 -25.04 8.36 21.76
N SER A 78 -25.27 9.29 20.84
CA SER A 78 -24.65 10.61 20.86
C SER A 78 -25.74 11.64 21.16
N ASN A 79 -25.62 12.32 22.32
CA ASN A 79 -26.60 13.30 22.77
C ASN A 79 -26.42 14.67 22.10
N GLN A 80 -25.37 14.85 21.30
CA GLN A 80 -25.09 16.06 20.51
C GLN A 80 -24.38 15.67 19.21
N VAL A 81 -25.15 15.58 18.12
CA VAL A 81 -24.61 15.52 16.76
C VAL A 81 -24.79 16.90 16.16
N THR A 82 -23.72 17.69 16.08
CA THR A 82 -23.70 18.95 15.33
C THR A 82 -22.82 18.79 14.12
N ALA A 83 -23.33 19.13 12.94
CA ALA A 83 -22.52 19.29 11.74
C ALA A 83 -21.56 20.48 11.96
N ARG A 84 -20.31 20.18 12.30
CA ARG A 84 -19.21 21.14 12.26
C ARG A 84 -18.24 20.68 11.18
#